data_AF-A0A842LYH4-F1
#
_entry.id   AF-A0A842LYH4-F1
#
_cell.length_a   1.000
_cell.length_b   1.000
_cell.length_c   1.000
_cell.angle_alpha   90.00
_cell.angle_beta   90.00
_cell.angle_gamma   90.00
#
_symmetry.space_group_name_H-M   'P 1'
#
loop_
_entity.id
_entity.type
_entity.pdbx_description
1 polymer ?
#
loop_
_entity_poly.entity_id
_entity_poly.type
_entity_poly.pdbx_seq_one_letter_code
_entity_poly.pdbx_strand_id
1 'polypeptide(L)'
;MQINGVEIEDTYAEAFPMYISRLIVTAATRRWAVEAAREATGFATSIIGCPAEAGIERELSPGETPDGRPGVSILVCHVSKKKLKEQVLERAGNCILTAPTCALFNGLENEESFDIRLRYFGDGFEREVERYGRKLWSIPIMSGEFLYEERIGFKAGIGGGNFLILSRDSASGLLAAEAAVDAISGLEGVITPFVGGIVSAGSKVGSRKYKFMRATTNERFCPTLRGEVESALPEGTGAVYEIVINGLGEEEIKRAMKEGIEAATGVEGVLKISAGNYGGNLGKYLINLHELW
;
A
#
# COMPACT_ATOMS: atom_id res chain seq x y z
N MET A 1 8.80 -0.22 26.02
CA MET A 1 9.28 1.18 26.01
C MET A 1 8.10 2.14 25.98
N GLN A 2 8.31 3.47 26.01
CA GLN A 2 7.23 4.46 25.85
C GLN A 2 7.64 5.57 24.87
N ILE A 3 6.67 6.02 24.06
CA ILE A 3 6.79 7.18 23.17
C ILE A 3 5.59 8.08 23.45
N ASN A 4 5.82 9.38 23.70
CA ASN A 4 4.77 10.34 24.08
C ASN A 4 3.90 9.88 25.28
N GLY A 5 4.46 9.08 26.19
CA GLY A 5 3.73 8.51 27.33
C GLY A 5 2.83 7.30 27.00
N VAL A 6 2.78 6.87 25.74
CA VAL A 6 2.07 5.67 25.29
C VAL A 6 3.01 4.46 25.35
N GLU A 7 2.51 3.33 25.87
CA GLU A 7 3.26 2.07 25.89
C GLU A 7 3.46 1.52 24.47
N ILE A 8 4.70 1.19 24.12
CA ILE A 8 5.01 0.38 22.94
C ILE A 8 5.32 -1.05 23.40
N GLU A 9 4.51 -2.00 22.95
CA GLU A 9 4.68 -3.42 23.28
C GLU A 9 6.01 -3.96 22.78
N ASP A 10 6.66 -4.80 23.58
CA ASP A 10 7.85 -5.56 23.15
C ASP A 10 7.42 -6.74 22.28
N THR A 11 7.15 -6.44 21.02
CA THR A 11 6.67 -7.41 20.03
C THR A 11 7.13 -7.00 18.63
N TYR A 12 6.71 -7.76 17.63
CA TYR A 12 7.10 -7.55 16.24
C TYR A 12 5.91 -7.67 15.28
N ALA A 13 6.04 -7.00 14.14
CA ALA A 13 5.21 -7.23 12.97
C ALA A 13 5.80 -8.37 12.13
N GLU A 14 4.98 -9.33 11.71
CA GLU A 14 5.41 -10.42 10.84
C GLU A 14 4.94 -10.19 9.40
N ALA A 15 5.91 -9.95 8.51
CA ALA A 15 5.68 -9.54 7.13
C ALA A 15 6.19 -10.58 6.11
N PHE A 16 5.73 -10.44 4.87
CA PHE A 16 5.79 -11.46 3.83
C PHE A 16 6.52 -10.98 2.58
N PRO A 17 7.25 -11.86 1.89
CA PRO A 17 7.84 -11.52 0.59
C PRO A 17 6.76 -11.24 -0.44
N MET A 18 6.92 -10.16 -1.21
CA MET A 18 6.07 -9.78 -2.33
C MET A 18 6.89 -9.38 -3.55
N TYR A 19 6.24 -9.29 -4.71
CA TYR A 19 6.78 -8.57 -5.87
C TYR A 19 6.05 -7.24 -6.01
N ILE A 20 6.78 -6.17 -6.29
CA ILE A 20 6.24 -4.82 -6.36
C ILE A 20 6.70 -4.14 -7.66
N SER A 21 5.76 -3.57 -8.40
CA SER A 21 6.02 -2.60 -9.47
C SER A 21 5.72 -1.19 -8.96
N ARG A 22 6.57 -0.23 -9.35
CA ARG A 22 6.31 1.20 -9.21
C ARG A 22 5.92 1.75 -10.57
N LEU A 23 4.78 2.44 -10.65
CA LEU A 23 4.31 3.12 -11.84
C LEU A 23 4.28 4.63 -11.59
N ILE A 24 4.75 5.40 -12.56
CA ILE A 24 4.65 6.86 -12.53
C ILE A 24 3.53 7.28 -13.47
N VAL A 25 2.46 7.83 -12.92
CA VAL A 25 1.29 8.32 -13.66
C VAL A 25 1.34 9.83 -13.70
N THR A 26 1.43 10.42 -14.88
CA THR A 26 1.45 11.88 -15.07
C THR A 26 0.17 12.33 -15.76
N ALA A 27 -0.26 13.57 -15.52
CA ALA A 27 -1.44 14.14 -16.17
C ALA A 27 -1.28 15.65 -16.38
N ALA A 28 -2.24 16.27 -17.07
CA ALA A 28 -2.21 17.72 -17.30
C ALA A 28 -2.27 18.55 -16.00
N THR A 29 -2.85 18.00 -14.93
CA THR A 29 -2.91 18.65 -13.61
C THR A 29 -2.74 17.62 -12.51
N ARG A 30 -2.27 18.06 -11.33
CA ARG A 30 -2.21 17.25 -10.10
C ARG A 30 -3.52 16.51 -9.83
N ARG A 31 -4.66 17.20 -9.95
CA ARG A 31 -5.99 16.61 -9.75
C ARG A 31 -6.19 15.36 -10.61
N TRP A 32 -5.92 15.44 -11.91
CA TRP A 32 -6.14 14.32 -12.83
C TRP A 32 -5.17 13.16 -12.61
N ALA A 33 -3.92 13.44 -12.24
CA ALA A 33 -2.96 12.39 -11.90
C ALA A 33 -3.41 11.62 -10.65
N VAL A 34 -3.92 12.34 -9.63
CA VAL A 34 -4.45 11.74 -8.40
C VAL A 34 -5.73 10.94 -8.66
N GLU A 35 -6.68 11.44 -9.47
CA GLU A 35 -7.89 10.68 -9.79
C GLU A 35 -7.56 9.37 -10.54
N ALA A 36 -6.66 9.42 -11.52
CA ALA A 36 -6.20 8.23 -12.23
C ALA A 36 -5.50 7.23 -11.30
N ALA A 37 -4.65 7.73 -10.41
CA ALA A 37 -3.98 6.91 -9.41
C ALA A 37 -4.96 6.24 -8.45
N ARG A 38 -5.96 6.99 -7.92
CA ARG A 38 -7.00 6.46 -7.03
C ARG A 38 -7.79 5.34 -7.68
N GLU A 39 -8.22 5.52 -8.93
CA GLU A 39 -8.94 4.49 -9.69
C GLU A 39 -8.04 3.28 -9.91
N ALA A 40 -6.80 3.50 -10.36
CA ALA A 40 -5.84 2.44 -10.64
C ALA A 40 -5.41 1.64 -9.39
N THR A 41 -5.49 2.23 -8.20
CA THR A 41 -5.18 1.57 -6.92
C THR A 41 -6.44 1.12 -6.16
N GLY A 42 -7.63 1.35 -6.72
CA GLY A 42 -8.90 0.90 -6.15
C GLY A 42 -9.04 -0.62 -6.13
N PHE A 43 -9.93 -1.12 -5.26
CA PHE A 43 -10.19 -2.56 -5.07
C PHE A 43 -8.90 -3.38 -4.94
N ALA A 44 -8.00 -2.94 -4.06
CA ALA A 44 -6.65 -3.50 -3.92
C ALA A 44 -6.16 -3.49 -2.47
N THR A 45 -7.02 -3.82 -1.51
CA THR A 45 -6.66 -3.73 -0.09
C THR A 45 -5.89 -4.93 0.43
N SER A 46 -6.27 -6.14 0.01
CA SER A 46 -5.61 -7.38 0.44
C SER A 46 -5.76 -8.48 -0.59
N ILE A 47 -4.66 -9.16 -0.94
CA ILE A 47 -4.67 -10.30 -1.88
C ILE A 47 -5.40 -11.54 -1.33
N ILE A 48 -5.91 -11.50 -0.10
CA ILE A 48 -6.81 -12.54 0.43
C ILE A 48 -8.12 -12.57 -0.36
N GLY A 49 -8.61 -11.42 -0.81
CA GLY A 49 -9.88 -11.28 -1.54
C GLY A 49 -9.88 -10.27 -2.69
N CYS A 50 -8.89 -9.38 -2.77
CA CYS A 50 -8.69 -8.45 -3.88
C CYS A 50 -7.74 -9.06 -4.93
N PRO A 51 -7.78 -8.59 -6.19
CA PRO A 51 -6.88 -9.06 -7.25
C PRO A 51 -5.40 -8.69 -7.04
N ALA A 52 -5.12 -7.62 -6.30
CA ALA A 52 -3.78 -7.13 -5.96
C ALA A 52 -3.82 -6.42 -4.60
N GLU A 53 -2.65 -6.05 -4.10
CA GLU A 53 -2.50 -4.95 -3.16
C GLU A 53 -1.91 -3.74 -3.90
N ALA A 54 -2.50 -2.55 -3.75
CA ALA A 54 -2.00 -1.36 -4.44
C ALA A 54 -2.33 -0.08 -3.67
N GLY A 55 -1.56 0.97 -3.91
CA GLY A 55 -1.74 2.25 -3.23
C GLY A 55 -0.94 3.38 -3.87
N ILE A 56 -1.31 4.60 -3.51
CA ILE A 56 -0.54 5.80 -3.83
C ILE A 56 0.64 5.84 -2.87
N GLU A 57 1.85 5.89 -3.43
CA GLU A 57 3.08 6.06 -2.67
C GLU A 57 3.27 7.53 -2.33
N ARG A 58 3.35 8.37 -3.37
CA ARG A 58 3.56 9.81 -3.22
C ARG A 58 3.20 10.55 -4.49
N GLU A 59 2.90 11.82 -4.32
CA GLU A 59 2.82 12.74 -5.45
C GLU A 59 4.22 13.16 -5.91
N LEU A 60 4.35 13.47 -7.19
CA LEU A 60 5.59 13.86 -7.85
C LEU A 60 5.43 15.27 -8.41
N SER A 61 6.42 16.11 -8.12
CA SER A 61 6.52 17.42 -8.76
C SER A 61 6.90 17.27 -10.24
N PRO A 62 6.62 18.28 -11.09
CA PRO A 62 7.07 18.30 -12.48
C PRO A 62 8.57 18.06 -12.68
N GLY A 63 9.43 18.39 -11.70
CA GLY A 63 10.87 18.17 -11.79
C GLY A 63 11.30 16.71 -11.58
N GLU A 64 10.40 15.85 -11.11
CA GLU A 64 10.65 14.44 -10.80
C GLU A 64 10.09 13.49 -11.87
N THR A 65 9.32 14.02 -12.83
CA THR A 65 8.63 13.21 -13.85
C THR A 65 9.33 13.32 -15.20
N PRO A 66 9.33 12.26 -16.03
CA PRO A 66 10.02 12.30 -17.32
C PRO A 66 9.50 13.41 -18.25
N ASP A 67 8.19 13.64 -18.30
CA ASP A 67 7.56 14.57 -19.23
C ASP A 67 7.36 15.99 -18.68
N GLY A 68 7.87 16.28 -17.48
CA GLY A 68 7.77 17.60 -16.88
C GLY A 68 6.36 17.98 -16.42
N ARG A 69 5.46 17.01 -16.22
CA ARG A 69 4.08 17.24 -15.76
C ARG A 69 3.88 16.77 -14.32
N PRO A 70 2.86 17.27 -13.59
CA PRO A 70 2.51 16.73 -12.29
C PRO A 70 2.23 15.22 -12.37
N GLY A 71 2.73 14.45 -11.42
CA GLY A 71 2.55 13.01 -11.41
C GLY A 71 2.28 12.41 -10.04
N VAL A 72 2.00 11.12 -10.04
CA VAL A 72 1.79 10.30 -8.86
C VAL A 72 2.55 8.99 -9.04
N SER A 73 3.32 8.61 -8.04
CA SER A 73 3.89 7.27 -7.94
C SER A 73 2.88 6.35 -7.27
N ILE A 74 2.61 5.21 -7.88
CA ILE A 74 1.77 4.15 -7.30
C ILE A 74 2.56 2.84 -7.21
N LEU A 75 2.31 2.06 -6.17
CA LEU A 75 2.83 0.70 -6.04
C LEU A 75 1.72 -0.31 -6.30
N VAL A 76 2.04 -1.35 -7.07
CA VAL A 76 1.19 -2.53 -7.26
C VAL A 76 1.98 -3.75 -6.78
N CYS A 77 1.37 -4.53 -5.91
CA CYS A 77 1.98 -5.62 -5.18
C CYS A 77 1.24 -6.94 -5.42
N HIS A 78 1.99 -8.01 -5.59
CA HIS A 78 1.45 -9.37 -5.57
C HIS A 78 2.55 -10.39 -5.23
N VAL A 79 2.19 -11.48 -4.56
CA VAL A 79 3.08 -12.62 -4.28
C VAL A 79 3.51 -13.43 -5.52
N SER A 80 3.00 -13.12 -6.71
CA SER A 80 3.24 -13.88 -7.95
C SER A 80 3.59 -12.93 -9.08
N LYS A 81 4.76 -13.11 -9.71
CA LYS A 81 5.21 -12.30 -10.86
C LYS A 81 4.20 -12.29 -11.99
N LYS A 82 3.57 -13.43 -12.27
CA LYS A 82 2.53 -13.56 -13.30
C LYS A 82 1.30 -12.70 -12.97
N LYS A 83 0.82 -12.80 -11.73
CA LYS A 83 -0.34 -12.01 -11.28
C LYS A 83 -0.02 -10.53 -11.16
N LEU A 84 1.19 -10.16 -10.74
CA LEU A 84 1.65 -8.77 -10.75
C LEU A 84 1.57 -8.20 -12.18
N LYS A 85 2.12 -8.91 -13.17
CA LYS A 85 2.03 -8.51 -14.58
C LYS A 85 0.58 -8.33 -15.04
N GLU A 86 -0.29 -9.30 -14.76
CA GLU A 86 -1.73 -9.22 -15.10
C GLU A 86 -2.37 -7.97 -14.49
N GLN A 87 -2.09 -7.70 -13.22
CA GLN A 87 -2.67 -6.58 -12.48
C GLN A 87 -2.13 -5.21 -12.92
N VAL A 88 -0.85 -5.10 -13.23
CA VAL A 88 -0.29 -3.87 -13.81
C VAL A 88 -0.92 -3.61 -15.18
N LEU A 89 -1.07 -4.63 -16.03
CA LEU A 89 -1.72 -4.49 -17.35
C LEU A 89 -3.18 -4.07 -17.22
N GLU A 90 -3.96 -4.73 -16.38
CA GLU A 90 -5.39 -4.45 -16.19
C GLU A 90 -5.63 -3.04 -15.64
N ARG A 91 -4.85 -2.63 -14.63
CA ARG A 91 -4.97 -1.29 -14.01
C ARG A 91 -4.50 -0.20 -14.97
N ALA A 92 -3.40 -0.41 -15.68
CA ALA A 92 -2.93 0.54 -16.68
C ALA A 92 -3.93 0.69 -17.84
N GLY A 93 -4.46 -0.42 -18.36
CA GLY A 93 -5.37 -0.40 -19.51
C GLY A 93 -6.77 0.11 -19.21
N ASN A 94 -7.32 -0.20 -18.04
CA ASN A 94 -8.71 0.14 -17.72
C ASN A 94 -8.86 1.39 -16.84
N CYS A 95 -7.81 1.82 -16.14
CA CYS A 95 -7.86 2.96 -15.23
C CYS A 95 -6.97 4.14 -15.67
N ILE A 96 -5.82 3.88 -16.31
CA ILE A 96 -4.86 4.95 -16.66
C ILE A 96 -4.99 5.37 -18.12
N LEU A 97 -5.03 4.43 -19.06
CA LEU A 97 -5.23 4.70 -20.49
C LEU A 97 -6.56 5.43 -20.74
N THR A 98 -7.59 5.08 -19.98
CA THR A 98 -8.93 5.66 -20.04
C THR A 98 -9.03 7.00 -19.29
N ALA A 99 -8.08 7.32 -18.41
CA ALA A 99 -8.11 8.55 -17.63
C ALA A 99 -7.68 9.77 -18.48
N PRO A 100 -8.33 10.93 -18.31
CA PRO A 100 -8.02 12.12 -19.10
C PRO A 100 -6.56 12.55 -18.97
N THR A 101 -5.92 12.84 -20.10
CA THR A 101 -4.58 13.43 -20.21
C THR A 101 -3.43 12.59 -19.66
N CYS A 102 -3.67 11.34 -19.26
CA CYS A 102 -2.66 10.57 -18.55
C CYS A 102 -1.53 10.08 -19.48
N ALA A 103 -0.33 9.93 -18.91
CA ALA A 103 0.74 9.11 -19.47
C ALA A 103 1.32 8.22 -18.36
N LEU A 104 1.93 7.11 -18.76
CA LEU A 104 2.42 6.08 -17.84
C LEU A 104 3.89 5.76 -18.07
N PHE A 105 4.71 5.94 -17.04
CA PHE A 105 6.15 5.68 -17.09
C PHE A 105 6.55 4.59 -16.10
N ASN A 106 7.65 3.89 -16.39
CA ASN A 106 8.25 2.93 -15.47
C ASN A 106 8.88 3.66 -14.28
N GLY A 107 8.52 3.27 -13.05
CA GLY A 107 9.10 3.82 -11.82
C GLY A 107 10.29 3.03 -11.25
N LEU A 108 10.60 1.85 -11.80
CA LEU A 108 11.73 1.01 -11.38
C LEU A 108 12.63 0.69 -12.57
N GLU A 109 13.60 1.55 -12.82
CA GLU A 109 14.60 1.33 -13.86
C GLU A 109 15.66 0.31 -13.43
N ASN A 110 16.22 -0.44 -14.39
CA ASN A 110 17.30 -1.41 -14.19
C ASN A 110 16.95 -2.62 -13.29
N GLU A 111 15.68 -2.85 -13.00
CA GLU A 111 15.18 -4.02 -12.27
C GLU A 111 14.70 -5.13 -13.23
N GLU A 112 14.28 -6.29 -12.68
CA GLU A 112 13.51 -7.26 -13.46
C GLU A 112 12.28 -6.58 -14.08
N SER A 113 11.82 -7.05 -15.24
CA SER A 113 10.78 -6.36 -15.97
C SER A 113 9.88 -7.28 -16.78
N PHE A 114 8.68 -6.82 -17.08
CA PHE A 114 7.77 -7.44 -18.04
C PHE A 114 7.13 -6.39 -18.95
N ASP A 115 6.67 -6.83 -20.11
CA ASP A 115 5.97 -5.96 -21.06
C ASP A 115 4.46 -5.94 -20.79
N ILE A 116 3.90 -4.74 -20.65
CA ILE A 116 2.44 -4.48 -20.68
C ILE A 116 2.03 -4.05 -22.09
N ARG A 117 1.56 -5.00 -22.89
CA ARG A 117 1.33 -4.83 -24.34
C ARG A 117 0.03 -4.05 -24.66
N LEU A 118 -0.17 -2.88 -24.05
CA LEU A 118 -1.36 -2.02 -24.24
C LEU A 118 -1.47 -1.45 -25.66
N ARG A 119 -0.35 -1.33 -26.38
CA ARG A 119 -0.26 -0.73 -27.72
C ARG A 119 -1.28 -1.27 -28.72
N TYR A 120 -1.67 -2.54 -28.58
CA TYR A 120 -2.64 -3.19 -29.46
C TYR A 120 -4.04 -2.58 -29.38
N PHE A 121 -4.34 -1.80 -28.34
CA PHE A 121 -5.56 -0.97 -28.30
C PHE A 121 -5.60 0.05 -29.46
N GLY A 122 -4.44 0.43 -30.00
CA GLY A 122 -4.32 1.31 -31.15
C GLY A 122 -4.72 0.70 -32.49
N ASP A 123 -5.03 -0.60 -32.54
CA ASP A 123 -5.51 -1.30 -33.75
C ASP A 123 -4.64 -1.06 -35.01
N GLY A 124 -3.32 -1.04 -34.83
CA GLY A 124 -2.35 -0.81 -35.92
C GLY A 124 -2.04 0.66 -36.20
N PHE A 125 -2.67 1.60 -35.48
CA PHE A 125 -2.39 3.04 -35.56
C PHE A 125 -1.38 3.52 -34.50
N GLU A 126 -1.01 2.66 -33.55
CA GLU A 126 0.04 2.94 -32.56
C GLU A 126 1.41 3.18 -33.22
N ARG A 127 2.26 3.97 -32.53
CA ARG A 127 3.62 4.27 -33.00
C ARG A 127 4.62 4.13 -31.86
N GLU A 128 5.78 3.56 -32.16
CA GLU A 128 6.94 3.68 -31.29
C GLU A 128 7.51 5.10 -31.41
N VAL A 129 7.75 5.75 -30.28
CA VAL A 129 8.32 7.10 -30.22
C VAL A 129 9.40 7.16 -29.13
N GLU A 130 10.42 7.98 -29.37
CA GLU A 130 11.40 8.33 -28.34
C GLU A 130 11.15 9.77 -27.91
N ARG A 131 10.69 9.97 -26.67
CA ARG A 131 10.43 11.28 -26.08
C ARG A 131 10.90 11.28 -24.63
N TYR A 132 11.37 12.41 -24.14
CA TYR A 132 11.79 12.57 -22.74
C TYR A 132 12.93 11.62 -22.31
N GLY A 133 13.75 11.18 -23.27
CA GLY A 133 14.78 10.16 -23.03
C GLY A 133 14.23 8.76 -22.76
N ARG A 134 12.94 8.52 -23.03
CA ARG A 134 12.25 7.25 -22.85
C ARG A 134 11.77 6.68 -24.19
N LYS A 135 11.78 5.35 -24.29
CA LYS A 135 11.12 4.63 -25.39
C LYS A 135 9.68 4.38 -25.01
N LEU A 136 8.76 4.94 -25.79
CA LEU A 136 7.33 4.95 -25.50
C LEU A 136 6.55 4.38 -26.68
N TRP A 137 5.37 3.87 -26.38
CA TRP A 137 4.30 3.72 -27.35
C TRP A 137 3.36 4.92 -27.27
N SER A 138 2.96 5.40 -28.44
CA SER A 138 1.94 6.42 -28.63
C SER A 138 0.70 5.77 -29.22
N ILE A 139 -0.38 5.70 -28.44
CA ILE A 139 -1.67 5.14 -28.88
C ILE A 139 -2.64 6.29 -29.20
N PRO A 140 -3.15 6.42 -30.43
CA PRO A 140 -4.21 7.38 -30.73
C PRO A 140 -5.49 7.06 -29.95
N ILE A 141 -6.04 8.05 -29.25
CA ILE A 141 -7.28 7.96 -28.49
C ILE A 141 -8.15 9.20 -28.74
N MET A 142 -9.41 9.20 -28.31
CA MET A 142 -10.34 10.31 -28.59
C MET A 142 -9.83 11.69 -28.14
N SER A 143 -9.11 11.74 -27.02
CA SER A 143 -8.57 12.98 -26.45
C SER A 143 -7.19 13.38 -26.99
N GLY A 144 -6.62 12.62 -27.94
CA GLY A 144 -5.30 12.85 -28.51
C GLY A 144 -4.46 11.58 -28.57
N GLU A 145 -3.40 11.51 -27.76
CA GLU A 145 -2.52 10.35 -27.66
C GLU A 145 -2.36 9.91 -26.21
N PHE A 146 -2.27 8.60 -25.98
CA PHE A 146 -1.83 8.00 -24.73
C PHE A 146 -0.39 7.54 -24.89
N LEU A 147 0.52 8.12 -24.10
CA LEU A 147 1.93 7.76 -24.08
C LEU A 147 2.20 6.80 -22.93
N TYR A 148 2.89 5.69 -23.20
CA TYR A 148 3.30 4.78 -22.14
C TYR A 148 4.59 4.01 -22.42
N GLU A 149 5.33 3.68 -21.36
CA GLU A 149 6.44 2.70 -21.42
C GLU A 149 5.89 1.28 -21.39
N GLU A 150 6.24 0.45 -22.38
CA GLU A 150 5.79 -0.95 -22.43
C GLU A 150 6.52 -1.83 -21.40
N ARG A 151 7.80 -1.60 -21.19
CA ARG A 151 8.62 -2.37 -20.28
C ARG A 151 8.52 -1.79 -18.87
N ILE A 152 7.83 -2.49 -17.98
CA ILE A 152 7.63 -2.08 -16.59
C ILE A 152 8.51 -2.91 -15.66
N GLY A 153 9.24 -2.22 -14.79
CA GLY A 153 10.09 -2.81 -13.77
C GLY A 153 9.30 -3.33 -12.57
N PHE A 154 9.85 -4.36 -11.95
CA PHE A 154 9.39 -4.87 -10.67
C PHE A 154 10.58 -5.44 -9.90
N LYS A 155 10.47 -5.45 -8.57
CA LYS A 155 11.48 -6.07 -7.69
C LYS A 155 10.84 -6.89 -6.59
N ALA A 156 11.66 -7.69 -5.90
CA ALA A 156 11.26 -8.27 -4.63
C ALA A 156 11.10 -7.15 -3.59
N GLY A 157 9.99 -7.17 -2.87
CA GLY A 157 9.66 -6.25 -1.79
C GLY A 157 8.97 -7.00 -0.65
N ILE A 158 8.33 -6.26 0.25
CA ILE A 158 7.76 -6.78 1.49
C ILE A 158 6.33 -6.27 1.64
N GLY A 159 5.46 -7.16 2.10
CA GLY A 159 4.06 -6.87 2.41
C GLY A 159 3.67 -7.21 3.83
N GLY A 160 2.79 -6.42 4.45
CA GLY A 160 2.25 -6.75 5.77
C GLY A 160 3.08 -6.27 6.96
N GLY A 161 4.03 -5.34 6.76
CA GLY A 161 4.55 -4.57 7.90
C GLY A 161 3.37 -3.86 8.56
N ASN A 162 3.29 -3.84 9.89
CA ASN A 162 2.08 -3.33 10.52
C ASN A 162 2.31 -2.87 11.96
N PHE A 163 1.38 -2.06 12.46
CA PHE A 163 1.23 -1.80 13.89
C PHE A 163 -0.25 -1.59 14.23
N LEU A 164 -0.58 -1.88 15.48
CA LEU A 164 -1.91 -1.78 16.05
C LEU A 164 -1.98 -0.58 16.98
N ILE A 165 -3.03 0.23 16.85
CA ILE A 165 -3.33 1.38 17.70
C ILE A 165 -4.49 0.98 18.62
N LEU A 166 -4.19 0.74 19.90
CA LEU A 166 -5.19 0.41 20.91
C LEU A 166 -5.57 1.69 21.64
N SER A 167 -6.85 2.04 21.59
CA SER A 167 -7.36 3.34 22.05
C SER A 167 -8.59 3.17 22.94
N ARG A 168 -8.85 4.19 23.78
CA ARG A 168 -9.99 4.22 24.69
C ARG A 168 -11.34 4.15 23.98
N ASP A 169 -11.43 4.72 22.78
CA ASP A 169 -12.66 4.81 22.01
C ASP A 169 -12.37 4.93 20.50
N SER A 170 -13.39 4.67 19.68
CA SER A 170 -13.26 4.66 18.21
C SER A 170 -12.84 6.01 17.63
N ALA A 171 -13.22 7.12 18.26
CA ALA A 171 -12.88 8.45 17.76
C ALA A 171 -11.39 8.74 17.94
N SER A 172 -10.87 8.49 19.15
CA SER A 172 -9.44 8.65 19.46
C SER A 172 -8.57 7.72 18.61
N GLY A 173 -9.01 6.46 18.44
CA GLY A 173 -8.31 5.49 17.60
C GLY A 173 -8.26 5.86 16.13
N LEU A 174 -9.37 6.35 15.57
CA LEU A 174 -9.41 6.77 14.17
C LEU A 174 -8.54 8.00 13.93
N LEU A 175 -8.60 9.00 14.82
CA LEU A 175 -7.76 10.20 14.72
C LEU A 175 -6.26 9.85 14.76
N ALA A 176 -5.87 8.91 15.62
CA ALA A 176 -4.49 8.41 15.69
C ALA A 176 -4.08 7.64 14.42
N ALA A 177 -4.99 6.85 13.85
CA ALA A 177 -4.75 6.12 12.60
C ALA A 177 -4.64 7.07 11.40
N GLU A 178 -5.46 8.12 11.33
CA GLU A 178 -5.35 9.18 10.33
C GLU A 178 -4.01 9.91 10.43
N ALA A 179 -3.61 10.31 11.65
CA ALA A 179 -2.32 10.94 11.89
C ALA A 179 -1.14 10.04 11.46
N ALA A 180 -1.23 8.74 11.72
CA ALA A 180 -0.25 7.77 11.25
C ALA A 180 -0.18 7.67 9.72
N VAL A 181 -1.33 7.55 9.05
CA VAL A 181 -1.36 7.46 7.59
C VAL A 181 -0.86 8.75 6.96
N ASP A 182 -1.21 9.92 7.51
CA ASP A 182 -0.72 11.21 7.03
C ASP A 182 0.81 11.33 7.16
N ALA A 183 1.40 10.82 8.26
CA ALA A 183 2.84 10.78 8.43
C ALA A 183 3.54 9.81 7.47
N ILE A 184 2.89 8.70 7.12
CA ILE A 184 3.40 7.72 6.16
C ILE A 184 3.22 8.22 4.71
N SER A 185 2.19 9.02 4.46
CA SER A 185 1.83 9.52 3.14
C SER A 185 2.96 10.37 2.57
N GLY A 186 3.43 10.04 1.37
CA GLY A 186 4.53 10.75 0.74
C GLY A 186 5.91 10.15 1.01
N LEU A 187 6.04 9.21 1.96
CA LEU A 187 7.29 8.49 2.16
C LEU A 187 7.60 7.63 0.93
N GLU A 188 8.81 7.79 0.41
CA GLU A 188 9.25 7.00 -0.74
C GLU A 188 9.35 5.51 -0.36
N GLY A 189 8.83 4.67 -1.22
CA GLY A 189 9.01 3.23 -1.22
C GLY A 189 7.96 2.47 -0.42
N VAL A 190 6.91 3.12 0.10
CA VAL A 190 5.85 2.48 0.88
C VAL A 190 4.45 2.87 0.42
N ILE A 191 3.47 2.02 0.73
CA ILE A 191 2.03 2.30 0.62
C ILE A 191 1.28 1.73 1.82
N THR A 192 0.13 2.31 2.13
CA THR A 192 -0.87 1.75 3.05
C THR A 192 -2.11 1.31 2.25
N PRO A 193 -2.22 0.03 1.83
CA PRO A 193 -3.15 -0.39 0.76
C PRO A 193 -4.63 -0.43 1.19
N PHE A 194 -4.92 -0.34 2.48
CA PHE A 194 -6.30 -0.41 2.98
C PHE A 194 -7.07 0.91 2.76
N VAL A 195 -8.38 0.89 3.02
CA VAL A 195 -9.25 2.05 2.79
C VAL A 195 -8.79 3.22 3.67
N GLY A 196 -8.39 4.32 3.03
CA GLY A 196 -7.79 5.46 3.74
C GLY A 196 -6.48 5.11 4.46
N GLY A 197 -5.82 4.00 4.11
CA GLY A 197 -4.64 3.47 4.78
C GLY A 197 -4.90 2.68 6.07
N ILE A 198 -6.16 2.49 6.46
CA ILE A 198 -6.54 2.03 7.80
C ILE A 198 -7.32 0.71 7.72
N VAL A 199 -6.98 -0.23 8.61
CA VAL A 199 -7.69 -1.48 8.84
C VAL A 199 -8.54 -1.36 10.10
N SER A 200 -9.86 -1.53 9.96
CA SER A 200 -10.80 -1.52 11.09
C SER A 200 -11.24 -2.93 11.54
N ALA A 201 -11.00 -3.96 10.71
CA ALA A 201 -11.51 -5.30 10.97
C ALA A 201 -10.54 -6.17 11.78
N GLY A 202 -9.25 -6.14 11.43
CA GLY A 202 -8.23 -7.09 11.91
C GLY A 202 -8.55 -8.54 11.54
N SER A 203 -7.52 -9.35 11.24
CA SER A 203 -7.75 -10.76 10.91
C SER A 203 -6.77 -11.70 11.58
N LYS A 204 -7.20 -12.95 11.77
CA LYS A 204 -6.34 -14.09 12.09
C LYS A 204 -6.42 -15.10 10.95
N VAL A 205 -5.36 -15.89 10.81
CA VAL A 205 -5.31 -17.01 9.86
C VAL A 205 -6.33 -18.08 10.25
N GLY A 206 -7.09 -18.54 9.27
CA GLY A 206 -8.07 -19.62 9.42
C GLY A 206 -9.31 -19.23 10.21
N SER A 207 -9.97 -20.24 10.78
CA SER A 207 -11.18 -20.09 11.59
C SER A 207 -11.31 -21.22 12.61
N ARG A 208 -11.79 -20.89 13.81
CA ARG A 208 -12.14 -21.88 14.85
C ARG A 208 -13.39 -22.69 14.50
N LYS A 209 -14.33 -22.11 13.76
CA LYS A 209 -15.65 -22.70 13.47
C LYS A 209 -15.82 -23.07 11.99
N TYR A 210 -15.38 -22.20 11.08
CA TYR A 210 -15.63 -22.32 9.64
C TYR A 210 -14.37 -22.75 8.90
N LYS A 211 -14.09 -24.05 8.85
CA LYS A 211 -12.83 -24.61 8.30
C LYS A 211 -12.51 -24.20 6.85
N PHE A 212 -13.49 -23.77 6.07
CA PHE A 212 -13.31 -23.29 4.70
C PHE A 212 -12.82 -21.84 4.61
N MET A 213 -12.84 -21.09 5.71
CA MET A 213 -12.41 -19.70 5.74
C MET A 213 -10.88 -19.60 5.85
N ARG A 214 -10.26 -18.84 4.94
CA ARG A 214 -8.81 -18.57 4.93
C ARG A 214 -8.40 -17.58 6.01
N ALA A 215 -9.26 -16.63 6.34
CA ALA A 215 -9.08 -15.64 7.39
C ALA A 215 -10.43 -15.33 8.05
N THR A 216 -10.40 -15.01 9.34
CA THR A 216 -11.57 -14.52 10.09
C THR A 216 -11.14 -13.42 11.06
N THR A 217 -12.09 -12.73 11.70
CA THR A 217 -11.79 -11.70 12.71
C THR A 217 -10.81 -12.23 13.77
N ASN A 218 -9.89 -11.38 14.23
CA ASN A 218 -9.00 -11.71 15.33
C ASN A 218 -9.68 -11.40 16.66
N GLU A 219 -10.41 -12.38 17.21
CA GLU A 219 -11.27 -12.17 18.38
C GLU A 219 -10.51 -11.64 19.59
N ARG A 220 -9.21 -11.93 19.70
CA ARG A 220 -8.36 -11.49 20.82
C ARG A 220 -8.24 -9.96 20.87
N PHE A 221 -8.38 -9.30 19.73
CA PHE A 221 -8.31 -7.85 19.58
C PHE A 221 -9.69 -7.19 19.37
N CYS A 222 -10.79 -7.91 19.57
CA CYS A 222 -12.15 -7.35 19.47
C CYS A 222 -12.62 -6.81 20.83
N PRO A 223 -12.80 -5.48 21.01
CA PRO A 223 -13.23 -4.92 22.29
C PRO A 223 -14.60 -5.44 22.76
N THR A 224 -15.49 -5.72 21.82
CA THR A 224 -16.84 -6.25 22.08
C THR A 224 -16.86 -7.68 22.61
N LEU A 225 -15.76 -8.43 22.47
CA LEU A 225 -15.65 -9.82 22.90
C LEU A 225 -14.81 -9.99 24.18
N ARG A 226 -14.36 -8.90 24.82
CA ARG A 226 -13.45 -8.96 25.98
C ARG A 226 -13.92 -9.90 27.10
N GLY A 227 -15.23 -10.00 27.34
CA GLY A 227 -15.81 -10.90 28.36
C GLY A 227 -16.07 -12.33 27.91
N GLU A 228 -15.88 -12.62 26.62
CA GLU A 228 -16.22 -13.91 25.98
C GLU A 228 -14.99 -14.70 25.53
N VAL A 229 -13.84 -14.05 25.36
CA VAL A 229 -12.60 -14.65 24.85
C VAL A 229 -11.38 -14.24 25.67
N GLU A 230 -10.27 -14.96 25.52
CA GLU A 230 -8.98 -14.54 26.05
C GLU A 230 -8.47 -13.31 25.28
N SER A 231 -8.81 -12.14 25.79
CA SER A 231 -8.49 -10.85 25.17
C SER A 231 -7.01 -10.51 25.32
N ALA A 232 -6.43 -9.95 24.25
CA ALA A 232 -5.10 -9.33 24.26
C ALA A 232 -5.16 -7.81 24.55
N LEU A 233 -6.36 -7.27 24.80
CA LEU A 233 -6.56 -5.84 24.96
C LEU A 233 -6.33 -5.41 26.41
N PRO A 234 -5.53 -4.35 26.66
CA PRO A 234 -5.49 -3.70 27.96
C PRO A 234 -6.88 -3.25 28.40
N GLU A 235 -7.07 -3.16 29.72
CA GLU A 235 -8.27 -2.58 30.31
C GLU A 235 -8.51 -1.16 29.77
N GLY A 236 -9.77 -0.78 29.59
CA GLY A 236 -10.13 0.54 29.04
C GLY A 236 -10.04 0.67 27.51
N THR A 237 -9.47 -0.28 26.78
CA THR A 237 -9.46 -0.24 25.30
C THR A 237 -10.88 -0.37 24.75
N GLY A 238 -11.35 0.61 23.98
CA GLY A 238 -12.67 0.62 23.34
C GLY A 238 -12.61 0.43 21.82
N ALA A 239 -11.46 0.66 21.19
CA ALA A 239 -11.26 0.44 19.76
C ALA A 239 -9.81 0.06 19.43
N VAL A 240 -9.66 -0.67 18.32
CA VAL A 240 -8.36 -1.02 17.74
C VAL A 240 -8.41 -0.73 16.25
N TYR A 241 -7.39 -0.03 15.76
CA TYR A 241 -7.12 0.11 14.33
C TYR A 241 -5.74 -0.45 14.01
N GLU A 242 -5.57 -0.96 12.81
CA GLU A 242 -4.31 -1.49 12.31
C GLU A 242 -3.88 -0.67 11.09
N ILE A 243 -2.59 -0.33 11.02
CA ILE A 243 -1.98 0.23 9.82
C ILE A 243 -1.14 -0.87 9.18
N VAL A 244 -1.45 -1.23 7.94
CA VAL A 244 -0.68 -2.19 7.15
C VAL A 244 0.12 -1.43 6.10
N ILE A 245 1.39 -1.80 5.95
CA ILE A 245 2.40 -1.15 5.13
C ILE A 245 3.05 -2.20 4.23
N ASN A 246 3.04 -1.92 2.93
CA ASN A 246 3.84 -2.64 1.96
C ASN A 246 4.94 -1.72 1.46
N GLY A 247 6.12 -2.27 1.16
CA GLY A 247 7.25 -1.45 0.73
C GLY A 247 8.29 -2.17 -0.11
N LEU A 248 9.10 -1.38 -0.79
CA LEU A 248 10.18 -1.85 -1.68
C LEU A 248 11.31 -2.57 -0.93
N GLY A 249 11.43 -2.35 0.38
CA GLY A 249 12.43 -2.95 1.25
C GLY A 249 12.07 -2.82 2.73
N GLU A 250 12.89 -3.43 3.57
CA GLU A 250 12.67 -3.49 5.02
C GLU A 250 12.90 -2.13 5.69
N GLU A 251 13.89 -1.38 5.22
CA GLU A 251 14.25 -0.07 5.78
C GLU A 251 13.15 0.97 5.52
N GLU A 252 12.54 0.96 4.34
CA GLU A 252 11.41 1.83 4.03
C GLU A 252 10.20 1.51 4.92
N ILE A 253 9.92 0.23 5.19
CA ILE A 253 8.85 -0.18 6.10
C ILE A 253 9.16 0.21 7.54
N LYS A 254 10.39 -0.02 8.03
CA LYS A 254 10.79 0.38 9.39
C LYS A 254 10.63 1.87 9.61
N ARG A 255 11.06 2.69 8.63
CA ARG A 255 10.85 4.14 8.66
C ARG A 255 9.37 4.49 8.73
N ALA A 256 8.55 3.92 7.86
CA ALA A 256 7.11 4.17 7.84
C ALA A 256 6.41 3.75 9.15
N MET A 257 6.79 2.60 9.71
CA MET A 257 6.29 2.15 11.01
C MET A 257 6.70 3.13 12.12
N LYS A 258 7.97 3.55 12.16
CA LYS A 258 8.46 4.51 13.16
C LYS A 258 7.69 5.83 13.10
N GLU A 259 7.62 6.45 11.92
CA GLU A 259 6.96 7.75 11.73
C GLU A 259 5.46 7.66 12.01
N GLY A 260 4.81 6.59 11.55
CA GLY A 260 3.40 6.34 11.83
C GLY A 260 3.11 6.15 13.32
N ILE A 261 3.97 5.43 14.05
CA ILE A 261 3.83 5.22 15.50
C ILE A 261 4.08 6.53 16.26
N GLU A 262 5.12 7.29 15.92
CA GLU A 262 5.41 8.59 16.54
C GLU A 262 4.23 9.57 16.37
N ALA A 263 3.61 9.59 15.19
CA ALA A 263 2.41 10.40 14.93
C ALA A 263 1.19 9.91 15.70
N ALA A 264 0.90 8.61 15.68
CA ALA A 264 -0.25 8.03 16.38
C ALA A 264 -0.19 8.27 17.90
N THR A 265 0.99 8.12 18.50
CA THR A 265 1.18 8.30 19.95
C THR A 265 1.06 9.75 20.41
N GLY A 266 1.06 10.72 19.49
CA GLY A 266 0.76 12.12 19.78
C GLY A 266 -0.72 12.42 20.04
N VAL A 267 -1.62 11.47 19.77
CA VAL A 267 -3.06 11.65 19.92
C VAL A 267 -3.54 11.19 21.30
N GLU A 268 -4.30 12.05 21.99
CA GLU A 268 -4.89 11.73 23.28
C GLU A 268 -5.87 10.55 23.17
N GLY A 269 -5.81 9.61 24.12
CA GLY A 269 -6.69 8.45 24.17
C GLY A 269 -6.12 7.20 23.52
N VAL A 270 -4.91 7.28 22.92
CA VAL A 270 -4.11 6.10 22.60
C VAL A 270 -3.54 5.52 23.90
N LEU A 271 -3.75 4.22 24.11
CA LEU A 271 -3.36 3.51 25.34
C LEU A 271 -2.08 2.70 25.13
N LYS A 272 -1.97 2.03 23.97
CA LYS A 272 -0.86 1.13 23.65
C LYS A 272 -0.69 0.98 22.15
N ILE A 273 0.56 0.81 21.72
CA ILE A 273 0.92 0.36 20.39
C ILE A 273 1.39 -1.09 20.46
N SER A 274 0.90 -1.91 19.53
CA SER A 274 1.27 -3.32 19.39
C SER A 274 1.54 -3.63 17.90
N ALA A 275 1.78 -4.88 17.55
CA ALA A 275 1.88 -5.34 16.17
C ALA A 275 1.32 -6.75 16.00
N GLY A 276 0.78 -7.02 14.82
CA GLY A 276 0.27 -8.32 14.41
C GLY A 276 1.39 -9.24 13.94
N ASN A 277 1.44 -10.43 14.53
CA ASN A 277 2.28 -11.53 14.10
C ASN A 277 1.56 -12.88 14.22
N TYR A 278 2.19 -13.92 13.67
CA TYR A 278 1.68 -15.29 13.55
C TYR A 278 2.61 -16.30 14.24
N GLY A 279 3.33 -15.83 15.27
CA GLY A 279 4.27 -16.62 16.05
C GLY A 279 5.59 -16.92 15.36
N GLY A 280 5.96 -16.18 14.31
CA GLY A 280 7.25 -16.30 13.62
C GLY A 280 7.35 -17.50 12.68
N ASN A 281 6.21 -18.11 12.33
CA ASN A 281 6.16 -19.36 11.56
C ASN A 281 5.68 -19.17 10.11
N LEU A 282 5.21 -17.98 9.74
CA LEU A 282 4.55 -17.72 8.46
C LEU A 282 5.33 -16.71 7.60
N GLY A 283 5.62 -15.54 8.18
CA GLY A 283 6.35 -14.46 7.54
C GLY A 283 7.85 -14.65 7.67
N LYS A 284 8.59 -14.14 6.67
CA LYS A 284 10.05 -14.18 6.65
C LYS A 284 10.66 -13.01 7.43
N TYR A 285 9.95 -11.89 7.48
CA TYR A 285 10.45 -10.63 8.02
C TYR A 285 9.81 -10.37 9.37
N LEU A 286 10.63 -10.21 10.41
CA LEU A 286 10.19 -9.92 11.76
C LEU A 286 10.68 -8.51 12.11
N ILE A 287 9.76 -7.55 12.18
CA ILE A 287 10.10 -6.14 12.43
C ILE A 287 9.77 -5.84 13.89
N ASN A 288 10.78 -5.91 14.76
CA ASN A 288 10.62 -5.65 16.19
C ASN A 288 10.34 -4.17 16.43
N LEU A 289 9.28 -3.87 17.18
CA LEU A 289 8.87 -2.48 17.44
C LEU A 289 9.94 -1.71 18.21
N HIS A 290 10.57 -2.34 19.21
CA HIS A 290 11.58 -1.65 20.03
C HIS A 290 12.88 -1.35 19.28
N GLU A 291 13.16 -2.06 18.17
CA GLU A 291 14.35 -1.83 17.34
C GLU A 291 14.15 -0.70 16.31
N LEU A 292 12.98 -0.04 16.30
CA LEU A 292 12.74 1.13 15.46
C LEU A 292 13.40 2.41 16.02
N TRP A 293 13.89 2.38 17.25
CA TRP A 293 14.59 3.48 17.94
C TRP A 293 15.93 3.02 18.49
#